data_AF-A0A286SGP5-F1
#
_entry.id   AF-A0A286SGP5-F1
#
_cell.length_a   1.000
_cell.length_b   1.000
_cell.length_c   1.000
_cell.angle_alpha   90.00
_cell.angle_beta   90.00
_cell.angle_gamma   90.00
#
_symmetry.space_group_name_H-M   'P 1'
#
loop_
_entity.id
_entity.type
_entity.pdbx_description
1 polymer ?
#
loop_
_entity_poly.entity_id
_entity_poly.type
_entity_poly.pdbx_seq_one_letter_code
_entity_poly.pdbx_strand_id
1 'polypeptide(L)'
;MSAKKVNDPDNRHIDERKFLIELHKKSGGKPCFWKHEYGTSSDECIAIPKGEYDTHACHYRANGIKRAESEPEVYNTRRIPGTGEARSDNREVAMKLGFIVMDTARRKYTFSRETHEYTTLAEDIAARKNKSEAGKGTRFLDAYRGRYGKSLGWLAKDRHAWDVKHRMTLDPQDFKQVYGATKNNALTDYDDAFRELATPIVDKAQLAPINFHIPQSDNPAMQGLGKWFPYEHDHHHMIPASAFQEFVLNGPSTDPSIMNYMSRARIVMQGTWNIHNPDNMILLPNEVYPGRILDLAAHIPWQMGADHKPYSRELESALEPVLKLIDAGLKQTPETPHDAEETAAADFSQAMKRICDKQRAKFLKKGFFVLEPR
;
A
#
# COMPACT_ATOMS: atom_id res chain seq x y z
N MET A 1 -35.30 23.64 44.72
CA MET A 1 -34.82 23.77 43.34
C MET A 1 -33.30 23.80 43.38
N SER A 2 -32.66 22.68 43.06
CA SER A 2 -31.20 22.57 43.04
C SER A 2 -30.68 23.01 41.68
N ALA A 3 -29.69 23.91 41.68
CA ALA A 3 -29.05 24.43 40.48
C ALA A 3 -28.45 23.27 39.65
N LYS A 4 -28.83 23.19 38.37
CA LYS A 4 -28.16 22.32 37.40
C LYS A 4 -26.68 22.70 37.36
N LYS A 5 -25.79 21.81 37.81
CA LYS A 5 -24.35 21.95 37.63
C LYS A 5 -24.06 21.89 36.14
N VAL A 6 -23.56 22.99 35.58
CA VAL A 6 -23.24 23.16 34.15
C VAL A 6 -21.99 22.35 33.72
N ASN A 7 -21.28 21.73 34.67
CA ASN A 7 -20.01 21.04 34.46
C ASN A 7 -20.00 19.64 35.09
N ASP A 8 -20.89 18.76 34.63
CA ASP A 8 -20.80 17.32 34.88
C ASP A 8 -20.11 16.65 33.66
N PRO A 9 -18.85 16.18 33.78
CA PRO A 9 -18.10 15.58 32.68
C PRO A 9 -18.70 14.23 32.21
N ASP A 10 -19.53 13.56 33.02
CA ASP A 10 -20.15 12.29 32.66
C ASP A 10 -21.47 12.46 31.87
N ASN A 11 -22.01 13.69 31.80
CA ASN A 11 -23.31 13.99 31.18
C ASN A 11 -23.24 14.63 29.78
N ARG A 12 -22.03 14.72 29.20
CA ARG A 12 -21.86 15.03 27.77
C ARG A 12 -21.20 13.83 27.13
N HIS A 13 -21.96 12.76 26.91
CA HIS A 13 -21.53 11.75 25.94
C HIS A 13 -21.50 12.45 24.58
N ILE A 14 -20.35 13.01 24.23
CA ILE A 14 -20.06 13.46 22.88
C ILE A 14 -20.09 12.18 22.08
N ASP A 15 -21.06 12.08 21.18
CA ASP A 15 -21.02 11.07 20.13
C ASP A 15 -19.77 11.36 19.29
N GLU A 16 -18.68 10.68 19.62
CA GLU A 16 -17.36 10.88 19.02
C GLU A 16 -17.44 10.72 17.51
N ARG A 17 -18.22 9.75 17.04
CA ARG A 17 -18.46 9.49 15.61
C ARG A 17 -19.12 10.70 14.97
N LYS A 18 -20.19 11.24 15.56
CA LYS A 18 -20.87 12.42 15.05
C LYS A 18 -19.98 13.66 15.05
N PHE A 19 -19.23 13.91 16.12
CA PHE A 19 -18.34 15.07 16.19
C PHE A 19 -17.24 15.00 15.14
N LEU A 20 -16.62 13.82 14.98
CA LEU A 20 -15.64 13.58 13.95
C LEU A 20 -16.25 13.87 12.56
N ILE A 21 -17.41 13.30 12.23
CA ILE A 21 -18.12 13.58 10.96
C ILE A 21 -18.30 15.08 10.73
N GLU A 22 -18.76 15.84 11.74
CA GLU A 22 -18.92 17.30 11.64
C GLU A 22 -17.60 18.01 11.41
N LEU A 23 -16.52 17.60 12.09
CA LEU A 23 -15.19 18.15 11.92
C LEU A 23 -14.66 17.93 10.49
N HIS A 24 -14.92 16.76 9.89
CA HIS A 24 -14.53 16.49 8.50
C HIS A 24 -15.29 17.36 7.50
N LYS A 25 -16.61 17.48 7.69
CA LYS A 25 -17.44 18.37 6.86
C LYS A 25 -16.96 19.82 6.93
N LYS A 26 -16.64 20.32 8.14
CA LYS A 26 -16.07 21.66 8.36
C LYS A 26 -14.70 21.84 7.71
N SER A 27 -13.92 20.77 7.61
CA SER A 27 -12.61 20.80 6.96
C SER A 27 -12.69 20.83 5.42
N GLY A 28 -13.90 20.84 4.85
CA GLY A 28 -14.12 20.97 3.40
C GLY A 28 -13.64 19.76 2.59
N GLY A 29 -13.77 18.54 3.13
CA GLY A 29 -13.35 17.31 2.44
C GLY A 29 -11.83 17.11 2.36
N LYS A 30 -11.05 17.90 3.11
CA LYS A 30 -9.59 17.75 3.23
C LYS A 30 -9.19 16.38 3.83
N PRO A 31 -7.93 15.95 3.63
CA PRO A 31 -7.48 14.62 4.04
C PRO A 31 -7.73 14.34 5.53
N CYS A 32 -8.36 13.21 5.86
CA CYS A 32 -8.65 12.78 7.23
C CYS A 32 -7.98 11.43 7.55
N PHE A 33 -7.79 11.09 8.82
CA PHE A 33 -7.18 9.82 9.18
C PHE A 33 -8.17 8.61 9.18
N TRP A 34 -9.43 8.81 8.76
CA TRP A 34 -10.40 7.72 8.65
C TRP A 34 -10.32 6.97 7.33
N LYS A 35 -10.86 5.75 7.38
CA LYS A 35 -11.22 4.99 6.20
C LYS A 35 -12.62 5.40 5.77
N HIS A 36 -12.77 5.88 4.55
CA HIS A 36 -14.07 6.14 3.94
C HIS A 36 -14.49 5.00 3.04
N GLU A 37 -15.80 4.76 2.97
CA GLU A 37 -16.39 3.87 1.98
C GLU A 37 -16.66 4.62 0.66
N TYR A 38 -16.92 3.86 -0.38
CA TYR A 38 -17.37 4.38 -1.67
C TYR A 38 -18.89 4.29 -1.74
N GLY A 39 -19.55 5.34 -2.22
CA GLY A 39 -21.00 5.34 -2.46
C GLY A 39 -21.72 6.55 -1.86
N THR A 40 -22.96 6.35 -1.45
CA THR A 40 -23.79 7.40 -0.84
C THR A 40 -23.48 7.49 0.65
N SER A 41 -23.18 8.70 1.12
CA SER A 41 -23.01 8.94 2.56
C SER A 41 -24.31 8.62 3.31
N SER A 42 -24.19 7.98 4.46
CA SER A 42 -25.28 7.81 5.42
C SER A 42 -25.05 8.70 6.64
N ASP A 43 -26.01 8.75 7.55
CA ASP A 43 -25.83 9.40 8.86
C ASP A 43 -24.67 8.78 9.66
N GLU A 44 -24.28 7.56 9.28
CA GLU A 44 -23.30 6.72 9.95
C GLU A 44 -21.93 6.69 9.24
N CYS A 45 -21.86 6.95 7.94
CA CYS A 45 -20.61 6.85 7.17
C CYS A 45 -20.51 7.98 6.15
N ILE A 46 -19.38 8.69 6.16
CA ILE A 46 -19.03 9.60 5.07
C ILE A 46 -18.45 8.74 3.94
N ALA A 47 -19.23 8.60 2.88
CA ALA A 47 -18.78 7.97 1.65
C ALA A 47 -18.28 9.04 0.69
N ILE A 48 -17.19 8.73 -0.02
CA ILE A 48 -16.63 9.65 -1.01
C ILE A 48 -17.51 9.64 -2.25
N PRO A 49 -17.94 10.82 -2.75
CA PRO A 49 -18.71 10.90 -3.98
C PRO A 49 -17.98 10.21 -5.13
N LYS A 50 -18.78 9.52 -5.94
CA LYS A 50 -18.34 8.69 -7.05
C LYS A 50 -17.37 9.43 -7.99
N GLY A 51 -17.73 10.63 -8.45
CA GLY A 51 -16.88 11.43 -9.36
C GLY A 51 -15.64 12.05 -8.71
N GLU A 52 -15.47 11.97 -7.39
CA GLU A 52 -14.35 12.58 -6.66
C GLU A 52 -13.36 11.54 -6.14
N TYR A 53 -13.72 10.25 -6.15
CA TYR A 53 -12.97 9.21 -5.47
C TYR A 53 -11.51 9.12 -5.92
N ASP A 54 -11.23 9.17 -7.21
CA ASP A 54 -9.88 8.98 -7.76
C ASP A 54 -8.89 10.09 -7.41
N THR A 55 -9.42 11.29 -7.18
CA THR A 55 -8.62 12.45 -6.77
C THR A 55 -8.66 12.66 -5.26
N HIS A 56 -9.59 12.00 -4.55
CA HIS A 56 -9.78 12.15 -3.11
C HIS A 56 -8.53 11.73 -2.33
N ALA A 57 -8.17 12.55 -1.34
CA ALA A 57 -6.98 12.32 -0.53
C ALA A 57 -7.03 11.06 0.36
N CYS A 58 -8.21 10.44 0.49
CA CYS A 58 -8.38 9.16 1.20
C CYS A 58 -8.31 7.94 0.27
N HIS A 59 -8.18 8.11 -1.04
CA HIS A 59 -8.15 6.97 -1.95
C HIS A 59 -6.80 6.26 -1.88
N TYR A 60 -6.77 5.19 -1.10
CA TYR A 60 -5.60 4.38 -0.82
C TYR A 60 -4.77 3.98 -2.05
N ARG A 61 -5.40 3.33 -3.03
CA ARG A 61 -4.66 2.83 -4.22
C ARG A 61 -4.15 3.96 -5.11
N ALA A 62 -5.01 4.94 -5.41
CA ALA A 62 -4.64 6.15 -6.15
C ALA A 62 -3.46 6.86 -5.50
N ASN A 63 -3.45 7.03 -4.19
CA ASN A 63 -2.34 7.67 -3.49
C ASN A 63 -1.04 6.87 -3.53
N GLY A 64 -1.10 5.53 -3.45
CA GLY A 64 0.07 4.68 -3.66
C GLY A 64 0.63 4.81 -5.08
N ILE A 65 -0.22 4.93 -6.09
CA ILE A 65 0.19 5.16 -7.48
C ILE A 65 0.77 6.56 -7.68
N LYS A 66 0.08 7.61 -7.23
CA LYS A 66 0.58 8.99 -7.26
C LYS A 66 1.98 9.05 -6.67
N ARG A 67 2.21 8.31 -5.57
CA ARG A 67 3.53 8.22 -4.96
C ARG A 67 4.55 7.54 -5.88
N ALA A 68 4.21 6.40 -6.46
CA ALA A 68 5.10 5.70 -7.37
C ALA A 68 5.44 6.53 -8.63
N GLU A 69 4.47 7.24 -9.18
CA GLU A 69 4.68 8.16 -10.30
C GLU A 69 5.57 9.36 -9.95
N SER A 70 5.57 9.80 -8.68
CA SER A 70 6.42 10.90 -8.20
C SER A 70 7.87 10.49 -7.93
N GLU A 71 8.13 9.19 -7.80
CA GLU A 71 9.46 8.63 -7.46
C GLU A 71 9.81 7.45 -8.36
N PRO A 72 9.86 7.65 -9.69
CA PRO A 72 10.16 6.57 -10.63
C PRO A 72 11.53 5.94 -10.36
N GLU A 73 12.48 6.69 -9.77
CA GLU A 73 13.78 6.17 -9.38
C GLU A 73 13.69 5.03 -8.38
N VAL A 74 12.68 4.98 -7.49
CA VAL A 74 12.49 3.91 -6.49
C VAL A 74 12.00 2.63 -7.13
N TYR A 75 11.14 2.73 -8.14
CA TYR A 75 10.49 1.56 -8.75
C TYR A 75 11.23 1.10 -10.01
N ASN A 76 11.96 1.99 -10.65
CA ASN A 76 12.81 1.69 -11.80
C ASN A 76 14.25 1.42 -11.34
N THR A 77 14.53 1.28 -10.04
CA THR A 77 15.85 0.92 -9.54
C THR A 77 16.23 -0.48 -10.03
N ARG A 78 17.37 -0.58 -10.69
CA ARG A 78 17.92 -1.84 -11.19
C ARG A 78 19.23 -2.14 -10.48
N ARG A 79 19.15 -2.89 -9.38
CA ARG A 79 20.32 -3.44 -8.68
C ARG A 79 20.26 -4.96 -8.69
N ILE A 80 21.40 -5.61 -8.54
CA ILE A 80 21.42 -7.02 -8.11
C ILE A 80 21.43 -7.00 -6.58
N PRO A 81 20.40 -7.56 -5.90
CA PRO A 81 20.41 -7.63 -4.45
C PRO A 81 21.71 -8.25 -3.94
N GLY A 82 22.35 -7.59 -2.97
CA GLY A 82 23.56 -8.09 -2.31
C GLY A 82 24.89 -7.80 -3.03
N THR A 83 24.90 -7.22 -4.23
CA THR A 83 26.17 -6.92 -4.94
C THR A 83 26.40 -5.41 -5.15
N GLY A 84 25.36 -4.58 -5.04
CA GLY A 84 25.46 -3.14 -5.27
C GLY A 84 25.71 -2.73 -6.73
N GLU A 85 25.81 -3.68 -7.65
CA GLU A 85 26.04 -3.43 -9.07
C GLU A 85 24.82 -2.80 -9.76
N ALA A 86 25.06 -1.75 -10.56
CA ALA A 86 24.07 -1.13 -11.43
C ALA A 86 23.95 -1.89 -12.77
N ARG A 87 22.74 -1.99 -13.33
CA ARG A 87 22.53 -2.73 -14.60
C ARG A 87 21.23 -2.41 -15.37
N SER A 88 21.04 -3.11 -16.49
CA SER A 88 20.13 -2.79 -17.59
C SER A 88 18.66 -3.12 -17.39
N ASP A 89 18.23 -4.31 -16.90
CA ASP A 89 16.79 -4.66 -16.84
C ASP A 89 16.39 -5.81 -15.89
N ASN A 90 15.08 -5.98 -15.65
CA ASN A 90 14.51 -6.98 -14.72
C ASN A 90 14.81 -8.44 -15.12
N ARG A 91 14.91 -8.71 -16.42
CA ARG A 91 15.15 -10.05 -16.94
C ARG A 91 16.58 -10.50 -16.67
N GLU A 92 17.54 -9.59 -16.86
CA GLU A 92 18.93 -9.82 -16.50
C GLU A 92 19.07 -10.11 -14.99
N VAL A 93 18.24 -9.49 -14.14
CA VAL A 93 18.13 -9.85 -12.71
C VAL A 93 17.72 -11.27 -12.51
N ALA A 94 16.59 -11.63 -13.08
CA ALA A 94 16.03 -12.95 -12.92
C ALA A 94 17.01 -14.04 -13.39
N MET A 95 17.77 -13.78 -14.46
CA MET A 95 18.82 -14.69 -14.95
C MET A 95 20.00 -14.81 -13.99
N LYS A 96 20.58 -13.68 -13.54
CA LYS A 96 21.74 -13.72 -12.62
C LYS A 96 21.40 -14.33 -11.27
N LEU A 97 20.15 -14.18 -10.81
CA LEU A 97 19.65 -14.82 -9.60
C LEU A 97 19.23 -16.29 -9.83
N GLY A 98 19.35 -16.80 -11.05
CA GLY A 98 19.02 -18.19 -11.39
C GLY A 98 17.53 -18.51 -11.36
N PHE A 99 16.64 -17.52 -11.40
CA PHE A 99 15.18 -17.74 -11.42
C PHE A 99 14.70 -18.21 -12.80
N ILE A 100 15.32 -17.70 -13.86
CA ILE A 100 15.04 -18.08 -15.24
C ILE A 100 16.32 -18.44 -15.98
N VAL A 101 16.19 -19.32 -16.96
CA VAL A 101 17.24 -19.71 -17.90
C VAL A 101 16.75 -19.56 -19.34
N MET A 102 17.67 -19.33 -20.27
CA MET A 102 17.35 -19.37 -21.70
C MET A 102 17.30 -20.84 -22.15
N ASP A 103 16.14 -21.33 -22.57
CA ASP A 103 16.03 -22.54 -23.37
C ASP A 103 16.53 -22.21 -24.78
N THR A 104 17.77 -22.59 -25.08
CA THR A 104 18.44 -22.29 -26.35
C THR A 104 17.77 -22.97 -27.54
N ALA A 105 17.16 -24.15 -27.34
CA ALA A 105 16.46 -24.89 -28.38
C ALA A 105 15.14 -24.21 -28.76
N ARG A 106 14.39 -23.69 -27.78
CA ARG A 106 13.12 -22.99 -28.00
C ARG A 106 13.27 -21.48 -28.18
N ARG A 107 14.46 -20.93 -27.93
CA ARG A 107 14.76 -19.49 -27.88
C ARG A 107 13.79 -18.74 -26.96
N LYS A 108 13.49 -19.33 -25.81
CA LYS A 108 12.54 -18.79 -24.82
C LYS A 108 13.12 -18.87 -23.42
N TYR A 109 12.78 -17.89 -22.59
CA TYR A 109 13.09 -17.94 -21.17
C TYR A 109 12.13 -18.91 -20.47
N THR A 110 12.67 -19.80 -19.64
CA THR A 110 11.91 -20.76 -18.83
C THR A 110 12.35 -20.69 -17.38
N PHE A 111 11.52 -21.17 -16.47
CA PHE A 111 11.88 -21.26 -15.06
C PHE A 111 13.05 -22.22 -14.87
N SER A 112 14.00 -21.80 -14.03
CA SER A 112 15.06 -22.69 -13.57
C SER A 112 14.49 -23.81 -12.70
N ARG A 113 15.06 -25.01 -12.83
CA ARG A 113 14.78 -26.15 -11.95
C ARG A 113 15.66 -26.13 -10.68
N GLU A 114 16.64 -25.23 -10.62
CA GLU A 114 17.67 -25.17 -9.58
C GLU A 114 17.34 -24.17 -8.45
N THR A 115 16.16 -23.55 -8.45
CA THR A 115 15.70 -22.65 -7.37
C THR A 115 15.29 -23.41 -6.10
N HIS A 116 16.14 -24.36 -5.69
CA HIS A 116 15.91 -25.37 -4.67
C HIS A 116 15.55 -24.76 -3.31
N GLU A 117 16.28 -23.73 -2.89
CA GLU A 117 16.13 -23.04 -1.58
C GLU A 117 14.68 -22.59 -1.30
N TYR A 118 13.99 -22.08 -2.31
CA TYR A 118 12.64 -21.52 -2.15
C TYR A 118 11.53 -22.54 -2.37
N THR A 119 11.76 -23.55 -3.20
CA THR A 119 10.88 -24.72 -3.26
C THR A 119 10.87 -25.46 -1.93
N THR A 120 12.03 -25.60 -1.27
CA THR A 120 12.13 -26.25 0.04
C THR A 120 11.36 -25.48 1.13
N LEU A 121 11.50 -24.14 1.20
CA LEU A 121 10.72 -23.34 2.16
C LEU A 121 9.21 -23.44 1.91
N ALA A 122 8.78 -23.40 0.65
CA ALA A 122 7.36 -23.58 0.30
C ALA A 122 6.86 -24.99 0.66
N GLU A 123 7.68 -26.02 0.44
CA GLU A 123 7.39 -27.40 0.82
C GLU A 123 7.30 -27.57 2.34
N ASP A 124 8.15 -26.91 3.12
CA ASP A 124 8.09 -26.88 4.57
C ASP A 124 6.81 -26.21 5.08
N ILE A 125 6.44 -25.06 4.50
CA ILE A 125 5.17 -24.38 4.79
C ILE A 125 3.99 -25.29 4.46
N ALA A 126 4.05 -25.96 3.30
CA ALA A 126 3.02 -26.89 2.88
C ALA A 126 2.89 -28.07 3.84
N ALA A 127 4.00 -28.66 4.28
CA ALA A 127 4.03 -29.72 5.27
C ALA A 127 3.37 -29.26 6.58
N ARG A 128 3.70 -28.06 7.08
CA ARG A 128 3.06 -27.48 8.27
C ARG A 128 1.56 -27.26 8.08
N LYS A 129 1.13 -26.73 6.93
CA LYS A 129 -0.29 -26.52 6.63
C LYS A 129 -1.05 -27.85 6.53
N ASN A 130 -0.45 -28.88 5.94
CA ASN A 130 -1.02 -30.23 5.88
C ASN A 130 -1.18 -30.86 7.27
N LYS A 131 -0.29 -30.56 8.23
CA LYS A 131 -0.46 -30.96 9.63
C LYS A 131 -1.71 -30.33 10.27
N SER A 132 -2.09 -29.11 9.87
CA SER A 132 -3.29 -28.44 10.38
C SER A 132 -4.59 -28.92 9.72
N GLU A 133 -4.54 -29.30 8.45
CA GLU A 133 -5.69 -29.77 7.67
C GLU A 133 -5.17 -30.49 6.42
N ALA A 134 -5.55 -31.76 6.23
CA ALA A 134 -5.12 -32.55 5.10
C ALA A 134 -5.50 -31.87 3.76
N GLY A 135 -4.56 -31.82 2.82
CA GLY A 135 -4.74 -31.20 1.50
C GLY A 135 -4.54 -29.68 1.46
N LYS A 136 -4.46 -29.00 2.60
CA LYS A 136 -4.20 -27.54 2.64
C LYS A 136 -2.80 -27.17 2.17
N GLY A 137 -1.81 -28.00 2.45
CA GLY A 137 -0.44 -27.86 1.95
C GLY A 137 -0.33 -28.07 0.45
N THR A 138 -1.05 -29.06 -0.10
CA THR A 138 -1.08 -29.31 -1.55
C THR A 138 -1.70 -28.12 -2.29
N ARG A 139 -2.87 -27.64 -1.82
CA ARG A 139 -3.51 -26.42 -2.37
C ARG A 139 -2.58 -25.20 -2.29
N PHE A 140 -1.82 -25.07 -1.20
CA PHE A 140 -0.83 -24.01 -1.05
C PHE A 140 0.30 -24.14 -2.09
N LEU A 141 0.88 -25.33 -2.29
CA LEU A 141 1.95 -25.55 -3.27
C LEU A 141 1.49 -25.31 -4.70
N ASP A 142 0.30 -25.75 -5.06
CA ASP A 142 -0.25 -25.55 -6.39
C ASP A 142 -0.48 -24.06 -6.67
N ALA A 143 -1.09 -23.34 -5.71
CA ALA A 143 -1.26 -21.90 -5.79
C ALA A 143 0.08 -21.17 -5.85
N TYR A 144 1.06 -21.62 -5.06
CA TYR A 144 2.40 -21.06 -5.03
C TYR A 144 3.14 -21.24 -6.36
N ARG A 145 3.16 -22.46 -6.91
CA ARG A 145 3.80 -22.76 -8.20
C ARG A 145 3.10 -22.04 -9.35
N GLY A 146 1.77 -21.95 -9.31
CA GLY A 146 0.98 -21.18 -10.28
C GLY A 146 1.31 -19.69 -10.27
N ARG A 147 1.44 -19.10 -9.07
CA ARG A 147 1.83 -17.70 -8.88
C ARG A 147 3.27 -17.43 -9.32
N TYR A 148 4.21 -18.27 -8.90
CA TYR A 148 5.61 -18.23 -9.33
C TYR A 148 5.75 -18.20 -10.86
N GLY A 149 5.05 -19.12 -11.54
CA GLY A 149 5.06 -19.20 -12.99
C GLY A 149 4.44 -17.99 -13.69
N LYS A 150 3.51 -17.30 -13.03
CA LYS A 150 2.88 -16.09 -13.55
C LYS A 150 3.79 -14.87 -13.32
N SER A 151 4.10 -14.58 -12.06
CA SER A 151 4.82 -13.37 -11.64
C SER A 151 6.28 -13.31 -12.09
N LEU A 152 6.90 -14.41 -12.48
CA LEU A 152 8.23 -14.37 -13.10
C LEU A 152 8.16 -14.50 -14.61
N GLY A 153 7.14 -15.20 -15.12
CA GLY A 153 6.89 -15.33 -16.55
C GLY A 153 6.75 -13.98 -17.24
N TRP A 154 6.08 -13.02 -16.60
CA TRP A 154 5.94 -11.68 -17.18
C TRP A 154 7.26 -10.88 -17.15
N LEU A 155 8.11 -11.04 -16.13
CA LEU A 155 9.39 -10.29 -16.04
C LEU A 155 10.34 -10.84 -17.11
N ALA A 156 10.22 -12.13 -17.39
CA ALA A 156 10.90 -12.78 -18.48
C ALA A 156 10.38 -12.34 -19.86
N LYS A 157 9.13 -11.94 -20.00
CA LYS A 157 8.53 -11.48 -21.28
C LYS A 157 8.85 -10.01 -21.58
N ASP A 158 8.88 -9.14 -20.58
CA ASP A 158 9.20 -7.72 -20.74
C ASP A 158 10.21 -7.24 -19.68
N ARG A 159 11.31 -6.66 -20.19
CA ARG A 159 12.46 -6.15 -19.43
C ARG A 159 12.10 -5.02 -18.46
N HIS A 160 11.04 -4.28 -18.76
CA HIS A 160 10.58 -3.08 -18.07
C HIS A 160 9.18 -3.27 -17.46
N ALA A 161 8.74 -4.52 -17.29
CA ALA A 161 7.37 -4.84 -16.85
C ALA A 161 6.93 -4.23 -15.51
N TRP A 162 7.87 -3.75 -14.69
CA TRP A 162 7.58 -3.05 -13.42
C TRP A 162 7.84 -1.54 -13.50
N ASP A 163 8.45 -1.06 -14.58
CA ASP A 163 8.86 0.34 -14.67
C ASP A 163 7.63 1.24 -14.70
N VAL A 164 7.73 2.35 -13.99
CA VAL A 164 6.67 3.35 -13.91
C VAL A 164 6.41 3.95 -15.27
N LYS A 165 5.12 4.03 -15.62
CA LYS A 165 4.62 4.50 -16.92
C LYS A 165 5.02 3.64 -18.12
N HIS A 166 5.61 2.47 -17.92
CA HIS A 166 5.89 1.51 -18.99
C HIS A 166 4.60 0.89 -19.54
N ARG A 167 4.61 0.53 -20.83
CA ARG A 167 3.54 -0.23 -21.47
C ARG A 167 4.13 -1.51 -22.04
N MET A 168 3.61 -2.65 -21.61
CA MET A 168 4.04 -3.94 -22.13
C MET A 168 3.37 -4.24 -23.47
N THR A 169 4.08 -4.96 -24.34
CA THR A 169 3.51 -5.54 -25.56
C THR A 169 3.26 -7.03 -25.33
N LEU A 170 2.00 -7.46 -25.38
CA LEU A 170 1.57 -8.84 -25.11
C LEU A 170 0.98 -9.48 -26.35
N ASP A 171 1.13 -10.80 -26.51
CA ASP A 171 0.31 -11.50 -27.49
C ASP A 171 -1.17 -11.58 -27.02
N PRO A 172 -2.14 -11.83 -27.92
CA PRO A 172 -3.56 -11.84 -27.55
C PRO A 172 -3.94 -12.92 -26.52
N GLN A 173 -3.23 -14.05 -26.48
CA GLN A 173 -3.50 -15.13 -25.54
C GLN A 173 -3.05 -14.74 -24.13
N ASP A 174 -1.86 -14.18 -24.04
CA ASP A 174 -1.28 -13.62 -22.83
C ASP A 174 -2.12 -12.46 -22.29
N PHE A 175 -2.51 -11.52 -23.16
CA PHE A 175 -3.39 -10.42 -22.78
C PHE A 175 -4.70 -10.94 -22.19
N LYS A 176 -5.32 -11.94 -22.85
CA LYS A 176 -6.54 -12.59 -22.34
C LYS A 176 -6.30 -13.35 -21.03
N GLN A 177 -5.13 -13.94 -20.81
CA GLN A 177 -4.81 -14.65 -19.57
C GLN A 177 -4.59 -13.67 -18.40
N VAL A 178 -3.94 -12.53 -18.65
CA VAL A 178 -3.68 -11.51 -17.62
C VAL A 178 -4.93 -10.71 -17.30
N TYR A 179 -5.64 -10.26 -18.34
CA TYR A 179 -6.70 -9.26 -18.23
C TYR A 179 -8.10 -9.82 -18.53
N GLY A 180 -8.22 -11.03 -19.09
CA GLY A 180 -9.51 -11.63 -19.49
C GLY A 180 -10.10 -12.67 -18.53
N ALA A 181 -9.38 -13.07 -17.47
CA ALA A 181 -9.84 -14.06 -16.48
C ALA A 181 -10.73 -13.49 -15.35
N THR A 182 -11.01 -12.20 -15.40
CA THR A 182 -11.71 -11.38 -14.40
C THR A 182 -13.24 -11.45 -14.51
N LYS A 183 -13.77 -12.45 -15.22
CA LYS A 183 -15.22 -12.65 -15.44
C LYS A 183 -16.07 -12.80 -14.18
N ASN A 184 -15.49 -13.07 -13.00
CA ASN A 184 -16.25 -13.30 -11.77
C ASN A 184 -16.02 -12.22 -10.70
N ASN A 185 -16.09 -10.92 -11.04
CA ASN A 185 -16.67 -9.83 -10.20
C ASN A 185 -16.14 -8.41 -10.47
N ALA A 186 -15.38 -8.13 -11.53
CA ALA A 186 -14.99 -6.73 -11.82
C ALA A 186 -14.55 -6.46 -13.27
N LEU A 187 -15.11 -7.11 -14.30
CA LEU A 187 -14.73 -6.79 -15.69
C LEU A 187 -15.85 -6.76 -16.74
N THR A 188 -17.10 -7.00 -16.36
CA THR A 188 -18.26 -6.79 -17.25
C THR A 188 -18.58 -5.31 -17.49
N ASP A 189 -18.09 -4.41 -16.62
CA ASP A 189 -18.29 -2.96 -16.74
C ASP A 189 -17.15 -2.24 -17.50
N TYR A 190 -16.19 -2.92 -18.11
CA TYR A 190 -14.85 -2.37 -18.38
C TYR A 190 -14.47 -2.22 -19.86
N ASP A 191 -15.43 -2.23 -20.79
CA ASP A 191 -15.13 -2.68 -22.15
C ASP A 191 -14.57 -1.62 -23.13
N ASP A 192 -14.70 -0.31 -22.87
CA ASP A 192 -14.27 0.72 -23.86
C ASP A 192 -13.01 1.51 -23.43
N ALA A 193 -12.98 2.13 -22.25
CA ALA A 193 -11.81 2.91 -21.81
C ALA A 193 -10.56 2.04 -21.52
N PHE A 194 -10.74 0.76 -21.17
CA PHE A 194 -9.63 -0.19 -20.98
C PHE A 194 -9.00 -0.54 -22.32
N ARG A 195 -9.82 -0.65 -23.38
CA ARG A 195 -9.38 -0.84 -24.77
C ARG A 195 -8.75 0.43 -25.35
N GLU A 196 -9.17 1.62 -24.92
CA GLU A 196 -8.50 2.88 -25.33
C GLU A 196 -7.09 3.03 -24.75
N LEU A 197 -6.89 2.62 -23.49
CA LEU A 197 -5.55 2.55 -22.88
C LEU A 197 -4.70 1.41 -23.48
N ALA A 198 -5.35 0.34 -23.95
CA ALA A 198 -4.75 -0.83 -24.60
C ALA A 198 -4.87 -0.73 -26.14
N THR A 199 -4.02 0.06 -26.78
CA THR A 199 -4.10 0.24 -28.24
C THR A 199 -3.76 -1.07 -28.98
N PRO A 200 -4.56 -1.50 -29.98
CA PRO A 200 -4.17 -2.58 -30.87
C PRO A 200 -2.94 -2.16 -31.68
N ILE A 201 -1.86 -2.94 -31.65
CA ILE A 201 -0.83 -2.84 -32.68
C ILE A 201 -1.23 -3.80 -33.80
N VAL A 202 -1.33 -3.26 -35.01
CA VAL A 202 -1.65 -4.03 -36.21
C VAL A 202 -0.69 -5.22 -36.33
N ASP A 203 -1.26 -6.41 -36.58
CA ASP A 203 -0.58 -7.70 -36.83
C ASP A 203 0.13 -8.43 -35.67
N LYS A 204 -0.65 -8.79 -34.63
CA LYS A 204 -0.46 -9.92 -33.67
C LYS A 204 0.02 -9.59 -32.25
N ALA A 205 0.05 -8.31 -31.83
CA ALA A 205 0.33 -7.94 -30.44
C ALA A 205 -0.58 -6.82 -29.92
N GLN A 206 -0.90 -6.85 -28.63
CA GLN A 206 -1.73 -5.88 -27.91
C GLN A 206 -0.88 -5.11 -26.90
N LEU A 207 -1.05 -3.79 -26.82
CA LEU A 207 -0.45 -3.01 -25.74
C LEU A 207 -1.24 -3.22 -24.44
N ALA A 208 -0.55 -3.54 -23.37
CA ALA A 208 -1.09 -3.53 -22.02
C ALA A 208 -1.35 -2.08 -21.54
N PRO A 209 -2.18 -1.89 -20.50
CA PRO A 209 -2.30 -0.61 -19.82
C PRO A 209 -0.96 -0.04 -19.36
N ILE A 210 -0.92 1.29 -19.16
CA ILE A 210 0.24 1.96 -18.57
C ILE A 210 0.42 1.48 -17.12
N ASN A 211 1.64 1.05 -16.79
CA ASN A 211 2.08 0.73 -15.45
C ASN A 211 1.91 1.92 -14.48
N PHE A 212 1.29 1.65 -13.33
CA PHE A 212 0.92 2.62 -12.29
C PHE A 212 0.15 3.82 -12.86
N HIS A 213 -0.81 3.58 -13.75
CA HIS A 213 -1.73 4.61 -14.19
C HIS A 213 -3.01 4.58 -13.37
N ILE A 214 -3.51 5.76 -13.01
CA ILE A 214 -4.85 5.94 -12.49
C ILE A 214 -5.75 6.26 -13.69
N PRO A 215 -6.56 5.30 -14.18
CA PRO A 215 -7.51 5.59 -15.23
C PRO A 215 -8.49 6.66 -14.73
N GLN A 216 -8.46 7.84 -15.34
CA GLN A 216 -9.52 8.82 -15.18
C GLN A 216 -10.64 8.41 -16.14
N SER A 217 -11.70 7.81 -15.61
CA SER A 217 -12.84 7.37 -16.41
C SER A 217 -14.13 7.85 -15.78
N ASP A 218 -15.08 8.30 -16.61
CA ASP A 218 -16.46 8.55 -16.17
C ASP A 218 -17.19 7.24 -15.85
N ASN A 219 -16.61 6.10 -16.27
CA ASN A 219 -17.08 4.79 -15.87
C ASN A 219 -16.61 4.48 -14.44
N PRO A 220 -17.53 4.35 -13.47
CA PRO A 220 -17.20 4.23 -12.06
C PRO A 220 -16.63 2.87 -11.66
N ALA A 221 -16.83 1.86 -12.49
CA ALA A 221 -16.14 0.60 -12.32
C ALA A 221 -14.65 0.81 -12.64
N MET A 222 -14.34 1.62 -13.67
CA MET A 222 -12.98 1.91 -14.12
C MET A 222 -12.20 2.86 -13.21
N GLN A 223 -12.88 3.67 -12.40
CA GLN A 223 -12.25 4.59 -11.46
C GLN A 223 -11.38 3.85 -10.43
N GLY A 224 -10.13 4.31 -10.25
CA GLY A 224 -9.24 3.78 -9.22
C GLY A 224 -8.68 2.37 -9.48
N LEU A 225 -8.86 1.84 -10.70
CA LEU A 225 -8.38 0.52 -11.12
C LEU A 225 -6.88 0.44 -11.42
N GLY A 226 -6.07 1.11 -10.61
CA GLY A 226 -4.62 0.96 -10.54
C GLY A 226 -4.10 -0.44 -10.18
N LYS A 227 -4.86 -1.50 -10.46
CA LYS A 227 -4.55 -2.91 -10.23
C LYS A 227 -3.80 -3.57 -11.39
N TRP A 228 -3.65 -2.89 -12.52
CA TRP A 228 -3.20 -3.53 -13.75
C TRP A 228 -1.68 -3.64 -13.83
N PHE A 229 -1.13 -4.45 -12.94
CA PHE A 229 0.15 -5.09 -13.15
C PHE A 229 -0.05 -6.56 -13.49
N PRO A 230 0.80 -7.13 -14.35
CA PRO A 230 0.81 -8.57 -14.57
C PRO A 230 1.35 -9.34 -13.33
N TYR A 231 1.81 -8.63 -12.30
CA TYR A 231 2.24 -9.12 -10.99
C TYR A 231 1.25 -8.72 -9.89
N GLU A 232 1.06 -9.61 -8.92
CA GLU A 232 0.39 -9.24 -7.68
C GLU A 232 1.31 -8.30 -6.87
N HIS A 233 0.86 -7.07 -6.64
CA HIS A 233 1.50 -6.11 -5.73
C HIS A 233 0.51 -5.61 -4.70
N ASP A 234 1.02 -4.99 -3.63
CA ASP A 234 0.20 -4.28 -2.68
C ASP A 234 0.63 -2.82 -2.56
N HIS A 235 -0.36 -2.00 -2.27
CA HIS A 235 -0.11 -0.70 -1.70
C HIS A 235 0.10 -0.96 -0.22
N HIS A 236 1.15 -0.41 0.39
CA HIS A 236 1.49 -0.69 1.78
C HIS A 236 1.64 0.61 2.57
N HIS A 237 1.00 0.63 3.74
CA HIS A 237 1.19 1.70 4.71
C HIS A 237 2.52 1.52 5.45
N MET A 238 3.40 2.50 5.37
CA MET A 238 4.62 2.50 6.18
C MET A 238 4.29 2.74 7.66
N ILE A 239 3.31 3.57 7.96
CA ILE A 239 2.73 3.71 9.30
C ILE A 239 1.33 3.10 9.23
N PRO A 240 1.12 1.89 9.77
CA PRO A 240 -0.17 1.22 9.71
C PRO A 240 -1.17 1.90 10.66
N ALA A 241 -2.46 1.76 10.34
CA ALA A 241 -3.54 2.38 11.11
C ALA A 241 -3.49 2.00 12.60
N SER A 242 -3.10 0.76 12.93
CA SER A 242 -2.96 0.31 14.32
C SER A 242 -1.90 1.09 15.08
N ALA A 243 -0.70 1.26 14.51
CA ALA A 243 0.37 2.03 15.16
C ALA A 243 0.00 3.51 15.30
N PHE A 244 -0.66 4.08 14.30
CA PHE A 244 -1.13 5.46 14.37
C PHE A 244 -2.18 5.64 15.48
N GLN A 245 -3.16 4.74 15.57
CA GLN A 245 -4.16 4.76 16.65
C GLN A 245 -3.53 4.59 18.02
N GLU A 246 -2.63 3.63 18.18
CA GLU A 246 -2.01 3.29 19.46
C GLU A 246 -1.05 4.37 19.96
N PHE A 247 -0.14 4.85 19.11
CA PHE A 247 0.96 5.70 19.55
C PHE A 247 0.76 7.20 19.29
N VAL A 248 -0.20 7.59 18.45
CA VAL A 248 -0.49 9.01 18.16
C VAL A 248 -1.83 9.43 18.76
N LEU A 249 -2.92 8.74 18.43
CA LEU A 249 -4.25 9.15 18.93
C LEU A 249 -4.47 8.77 20.39
N ASN A 250 -4.13 7.52 20.75
CA ASN A 250 -4.31 6.97 22.09
C ASN A 250 -3.01 6.89 22.91
N GLY A 251 -1.93 7.49 22.39
CA GLY A 251 -0.61 7.42 23.03
C GLY A 251 -0.62 7.97 24.46
N PRO A 252 0.21 7.42 25.37
CA PRO A 252 0.27 7.88 26.76
C PRO A 252 0.71 9.35 26.83
N SER A 253 -0.02 10.19 27.56
CA SER A 253 0.41 11.57 27.83
C SER A 253 1.05 11.71 29.20
N THR A 254 1.96 12.67 29.32
CA THR A 254 2.46 13.16 30.62
C THR A 254 1.45 14.01 31.36
N ASP A 255 0.34 14.39 30.71
CA ASP A 255 -0.73 15.17 31.29
C ASP A 255 -2.08 14.51 30.98
N PRO A 256 -2.67 13.77 31.93
CA PRO A 256 -3.93 13.06 31.73
C PRO A 256 -5.10 13.97 31.35
N SER A 257 -5.03 15.27 31.65
CA SER A 257 -6.13 16.22 31.37
C SER A 257 -6.28 16.55 29.89
N ILE A 258 -5.23 16.34 29.08
CA ILE A 258 -5.24 16.50 27.62
C ILE A 258 -5.39 15.17 26.86
N MET A 259 -5.51 14.05 27.59
CA MET A 259 -5.71 12.70 27.02
C MET A 259 -7.16 12.46 26.58
N ASN A 260 -7.67 13.27 25.67
CA ASN A 260 -8.87 12.87 24.93
C ASN A 260 -8.55 12.75 23.44
N TYR A 261 -8.89 11.58 22.91
CA TYR A 261 -8.76 11.21 21.51
C TYR A 261 -9.25 12.33 20.57
N MET A 262 -10.35 13.00 20.94
CA MET A 262 -10.98 14.07 20.17
C MET A 262 -10.08 15.31 19.98
N SER A 263 -9.33 15.71 21.00
CA SER A 263 -8.45 16.89 20.93
C SER A 263 -7.26 16.63 20.01
N ARG A 264 -6.71 15.42 20.06
CA ARG A 264 -5.61 15.00 19.17
C ARG A 264 -6.10 14.82 17.74
N ALA A 265 -7.27 14.19 17.56
CA ALA A 265 -7.91 14.05 16.26
C ALA A 265 -8.09 15.41 15.55
N ARG A 266 -8.44 16.46 16.29
CA ARG A 266 -8.56 17.82 15.75
C ARG A 266 -7.24 18.35 15.19
N ILE A 267 -6.13 18.25 15.93
CA ILE A 267 -4.81 18.69 15.43
C ILE A 267 -4.39 17.86 14.21
N VAL A 268 -4.60 16.54 14.24
CA VAL A 268 -4.29 15.67 13.09
C VAL A 268 -5.09 16.09 11.85
N MET A 269 -6.38 16.38 11.99
CA MET A 269 -7.22 16.81 10.87
C MET A 269 -6.84 18.20 10.34
N GLN A 270 -6.50 19.14 11.24
CA GLN A 270 -5.95 20.44 10.85
C GLN A 270 -4.63 20.28 10.10
N GLY A 271 -3.80 19.30 10.47
CA GLY A 271 -2.55 19.01 9.80
C GLY A 271 -2.72 18.52 8.36
N THR A 272 -3.94 18.14 7.96
CA THR A 272 -4.25 17.58 6.63
C THR A 272 -3.46 16.31 6.30
N TRP A 273 -2.98 15.60 7.34
CA TRP A 273 -2.33 14.32 7.16
C TRP A 273 -3.35 13.18 7.26
N ASN A 274 -3.24 12.22 6.35
CA ASN A 274 -4.17 11.11 6.18
C ASN A 274 -3.41 9.79 6.29
N ILE A 275 -4.03 8.74 6.83
CA ILE A 275 -3.39 7.42 6.88
C ILE A 275 -3.05 6.90 5.48
N HIS A 276 -3.87 7.26 4.47
CA HIS A 276 -3.66 6.98 3.06
C HIS A 276 -2.85 8.07 2.33
N ASN A 277 -2.26 9.04 3.04
CA ASN A 277 -1.45 10.10 2.42
C ASN A 277 -0.35 9.45 1.54
N PRO A 278 -0.12 9.93 0.29
CA PRO A 278 0.91 9.39 -0.60
C PRO A 278 2.29 9.23 0.05
N ASP A 279 2.68 10.12 0.97
CA ASP A 279 3.95 9.98 1.68
C ASP A 279 3.99 8.76 2.60
N ASN A 280 2.86 8.30 3.15
CA ASN A 280 2.75 7.10 3.97
C ASN A 280 2.62 5.80 3.14
N MET A 281 2.67 5.91 1.82
CA MET A 281 2.48 4.80 0.90
C MET A 281 3.80 4.32 0.30
N ILE A 282 3.93 3.01 0.13
CA ILE A 282 4.94 2.37 -0.71
C ILE A 282 4.29 1.22 -1.47
N LEU A 283 4.64 1.04 -2.75
CA LEU A 283 4.21 -0.14 -3.50
C LEU A 283 5.21 -1.26 -3.31
N LEU A 284 4.72 -2.43 -2.92
CA LEU A 284 5.56 -3.59 -2.67
C LEU A 284 5.07 -4.76 -3.53
N PRO A 285 5.96 -5.54 -4.17
CA PRO A 285 5.57 -6.82 -4.74
C PRO A 285 4.99 -7.73 -3.66
N ASN A 286 3.94 -8.49 -3.96
CA ASN A 286 3.37 -9.42 -2.97
C ASN A 286 4.29 -10.61 -2.67
N GLU A 287 5.21 -10.88 -3.59
CA GLU A 287 6.02 -12.09 -3.61
C GLU A 287 7.51 -11.77 -3.48
N VAL A 288 8.21 -12.73 -2.87
CA VAL A 288 9.67 -12.74 -2.67
C VAL A 288 10.44 -12.59 -3.96
N TYR A 289 10.08 -13.33 -5.01
CA TYR A 289 10.89 -13.40 -6.22
C TYR A 289 10.86 -12.11 -7.03
N PRO A 290 9.67 -11.53 -7.34
CA PRO A 290 9.62 -10.19 -7.90
C PRO A 290 10.31 -9.18 -6.97
N GLY A 291 10.14 -9.28 -5.63
CA GLY A 291 10.89 -8.46 -4.67
C GLY A 291 12.40 -8.48 -4.90
N ARG A 292 13.01 -9.67 -4.99
CA ARG A 292 14.45 -9.79 -5.30
C ARG A 292 14.80 -9.27 -6.69
N ILE A 293 13.93 -9.45 -7.67
CA ILE A 293 14.22 -8.95 -9.02
C ILE A 293 14.25 -7.43 -9.07
N LEU A 294 13.30 -6.82 -8.36
CA LEU A 294 13.07 -5.38 -8.34
C LEU A 294 13.93 -4.66 -7.31
N ASP A 295 14.69 -5.40 -6.50
CA ASP A 295 15.40 -4.88 -5.31
C ASP A 295 14.44 -4.15 -4.33
N LEU A 296 13.22 -4.70 -4.19
CA LEU A 296 12.18 -4.19 -3.31
C LEU A 296 11.81 -5.23 -2.26
N ALA A 297 11.37 -4.75 -1.10
CA ALA A 297 10.76 -5.59 -0.08
C ALA A 297 9.49 -6.27 -0.61
N ALA A 298 9.29 -7.55 -0.30
CA ALA A 298 8.01 -8.20 -0.54
C ALA A 298 7.01 -7.83 0.58
N HIS A 299 5.76 -7.55 0.23
CA HIS A 299 4.71 -7.16 1.17
C HIS A 299 4.46 -8.23 2.24
N ILE A 300 4.13 -9.46 1.82
CA ILE A 300 4.01 -10.63 2.69
C ILE A 300 4.55 -11.83 1.91
N PRO A 301 5.85 -12.12 2.01
CA PRO A 301 6.60 -13.10 1.23
C PRO A 301 5.89 -14.41 0.86
N TRP A 302 5.02 -14.93 1.75
CA TRP A 302 4.55 -16.31 1.73
C TRP A 302 3.11 -16.49 2.24
N GLN A 303 2.30 -15.43 2.30
CA GLN A 303 0.99 -15.46 2.99
C GLN A 303 1.11 -16.02 4.43
N MET A 304 2.27 -15.88 5.05
CA MET A 304 2.61 -16.46 6.36
C MET A 304 1.94 -15.72 7.53
N GLY A 305 0.94 -14.88 7.26
CA GLY A 305 0.23 -14.12 8.28
C GLY A 305 1.19 -13.30 9.13
N ALA A 306 2.22 -12.71 8.52
CA ALA A 306 3.15 -11.82 9.21
C ALA A 306 2.32 -10.78 9.95
N ASP A 307 2.29 -10.92 11.28
CA ASP A 307 1.48 -10.06 12.13
C ASP A 307 2.01 -8.64 11.96
N HIS A 308 1.11 -7.67 11.76
CA HIS A 308 1.50 -6.27 11.70
C HIS A 308 1.94 -5.77 13.08
N LYS A 309 1.61 -6.48 14.16
CA LYS A 309 1.90 -6.03 15.54
C LYS A 309 3.38 -5.82 15.88
N PRO A 310 4.32 -6.75 15.58
CA PRO A 310 5.73 -6.50 15.87
C PRO A 310 6.26 -5.26 15.14
N TYR A 311 5.90 -5.11 13.86
CA TYR A 311 6.26 -3.91 13.10
C TYR A 311 5.63 -2.65 13.69
N SER A 312 4.34 -2.69 14.07
CA SER A 312 3.68 -1.57 14.74
C SER A 312 4.43 -1.15 16.02
N ARG A 313 4.88 -2.09 16.85
CA ARG A 313 5.65 -1.80 18.06
C ARG A 313 7.00 -1.15 17.77
N GLU A 314 7.68 -1.53 16.69
CA GLU A 314 8.93 -0.87 16.28
C GLU A 314 8.73 0.62 15.91
N LEU A 315 7.49 1.04 15.64
CA LEU A 315 7.16 2.43 15.33
C LEU A 315 6.92 3.29 16.57
N GLU A 316 6.76 2.72 17.77
CA GLU A 316 6.48 3.45 19.00
C GLU A 316 7.47 4.60 19.22
N SER A 317 8.77 4.29 19.31
CA SER A 317 9.81 5.31 19.53
C SER A 317 9.94 6.29 18.37
N ALA A 318 9.53 5.90 17.16
CA ALA A 318 9.52 6.79 16.01
C ALA A 318 8.34 7.79 16.05
N LEU A 319 7.20 7.38 16.63
CA LEU A 319 5.97 8.17 16.72
C LEU A 319 5.87 8.98 18.02
N GLU A 320 6.61 8.62 19.07
CA GLU A 320 6.63 9.37 20.34
C GLU A 320 6.93 10.88 20.16
N PRO A 321 7.87 11.32 19.30
CA PRO A 321 8.08 12.76 19.06
C PRO A 321 6.85 13.45 18.44
N VAL A 322 6.08 12.74 17.62
CA VAL A 322 4.85 13.25 17.00
C VAL A 322 3.80 13.50 18.06
N LEU A 323 3.61 12.54 18.97
CA LEU A 323 2.70 12.66 20.10
C LEU A 323 3.03 13.88 20.97
N LYS A 324 4.33 14.08 21.27
CA LYS A 324 4.79 15.22 22.06
C LYS A 324 4.48 16.57 21.41
N LEU A 325 4.55 16.68 20.08
CA LEU A 325 4.19 17.91 19.35
C LEU A 325 2.70 18.21 19.48
N ILE A 326 1.84 17.21 19.31
CA ILE A 326 0.39 17.34 19.46
C ILE A 326 0.06 17.77 20.89
N ASP A 327 0.59 17.06 21.89
CA ASP A 327 0.32 17.34 23.31
C ASP A 327 0.85 18.72 23.72
N ALA A 328 1.97 19.19 23.17
CA ALA A 328 2.49 20.54 23.43
C ALA A 328 1.57 21.64 22.85
N GLY A 329 1.04 21.43 21.65
CA GLY A 329 0.07 22.35 21.04
C GLY A 329 -1.22 22.48 21.86
N LEU A 330 -1.71 21.36 22.41
CA LEU A 330 -2.91 21.34 23.25
C LEU A 330 -2.75 22.02 24.62
N LYS A 331 -1.52 22.18 25.12
CA LYS A 331 -1.25 22.76 26.45
C LYS A 331 -1.19 24.30 26.46
N GLN A 332 -1.12 24.95 25.30
CA GLN A 332 -0.99 26.42 25.26
C GLN A 332 -2.32 27.10 25.64
N THR A 333 -2.26 28.05 26.58
CA THR A 333 -3.39 28.85 27.12
C THR A 333 -3.29 30.32 26.65
N PRO A 334 -4.34 31.16 26.78
CA PRO A 334 -5.52 31.32 25.91
C PRO A 334 -5.44 32.56 24.99
N GLU A 335 -4.27 33.17 24.77
CA GLU A 335 -4.20 34.37 23.91
C GLU A 335 -4.35 34.05 22.43
N THR A 336 -3.75 32.96 21.95
CA THR A 336 -3.92 32.45 20.57
C THR A 336 -3.95 30.90 20.46
N PRO A 337 -4.87 30.19 21.14
CA PRO A 337 -4.96 28.72 21.08
C PRO A 337 -5.08 28.17 19.66
N HIS A 338 -5.74 28.93 18.78
CA HIS A 338 -5.89 28.56 17.39
C HIS A 338 -4.55 28.51 16.65
N ASP A 339 -3.72 29.55 16.79
CA ASP A 339 -2.40 29.63 16.15
C ASP A 339 -1.46 28.53 16.67
N ALA A 340 -1.57 28.20 17.97
CA ALA A 340 -0.81 27.12 18.59
C ALA A 340 -1.19 25.75 18.03
N GLU A 341 -2.50 25.49 17.89
CA GLU A 341 -3.03 24.27 17.27
C GLU A 341 -2.65 24.16 15.79
N GLU A 342 -2.72 25.26 15.04
CA GLU A 342 -2.29 25.31 13.63
C GLU A 342 -0.80 25.06 13.47
N THR A 343 0.03 25.65 14.34
CA THR A 343 1.47 25.40 14.36
C THR A 343 1.76 23.94 14.68
N ALA A 344 1.12 23.39 15.72
CA ALA A 344 1.27 21.99 16.09
C ALA A 344 0.80 21.04 14.97
N ALA A 345 -0.26 21.40 14.25
CA ALA A 345 -0.75 20.68 13.09
C ALA A 345 0.24 20.67 11.92
N ALA A 346 0.89 21.81 11.63
CA ALA A 346 1.92 21.90 10.61
C ALA A 346 3.18 21.09 10.99
N ASP A 347 3.64 21.23 12.24
CA ASP A 347 4.78 20.50 12.78
C ASP A 347 4.52 18.98 12.81
N PHE A 348 3.31 18.59 13.20
CA PHE A 348 2.83 17.21 13.13
C PHE A 348 2.97 16.64 11.71
N SER A 349 2.44 17.34 10.70
CA SER A 349 2.50 16.86 9.31
C SER A 349 3.93 16.77 8.79
N GLN A 350 4.79 17.71 9.14
CA GLN A 350 6.20 17.66 8.78
C GLN A 350 6.92 16.48 9.48
N ALA A 351 6.64 16.24 10.76
CA ALA A 351 7.21 15.14 11.52
C ALA A 351 6.76 13.78 10.95
N MET A 352 5.48 13.63 10.63
CA MET A 352 4.92 12.43 10.00
C MET A 352 5.58 12.17 8.65
N LYS A 353 5.74 13.18 7.80
CA LYS A 353 6.46 13.03 6.52
C LYS A 353 7.89 12.53 6.75
N ARG A 354 8.64 13.13 7.67
CA ARG A 354 10.02 12.71 7.98
C ARG A 354 10.09 11.27 8.47
N ILE A 355 9.11 10.82 9.26
CA ILE A 355 9.04 9.42 9.71
C ILE A 355 8.75 8.50 8.54
N CYS A 356 7.78 8.83 7.69
CA CYS A 356 7.50 8.08 6.46
C CYS A 356 8.74 7.95 5.57
N ASP A 357 9.47 9.04 5.33
CA ASP A 357 10.71 9.04 4.53
C ASP A 357 11.78 8.11 5.16
N LYS A 358 11.94 8.16 6.50
CA LYS A 358 12.84 7.25 7.24
C LYS A 358 12.43 5.79 7.15
N GLN A 359 11.13 5.49 7.29
CA GLN A 359 10.63 4.13 7.16
C GLN A 359 10.82 3.63 5.72
N ARG A 360 10.55 4.48 4.72
CA ARG A 360 10.83 4.14 3.32
C ARG A 360 12.28 3.76 3.10
N ALA A 361 13.21 4.60 3.57
CA ALA A 361 14.64 4.32 3.49
C ALA A 361 15.00 2.99 4.18
N LYS A 362 14.35 2.65 5.30
CA LYS A 362 14.52 1.33 5.95
C LYS A 362 13.96 0.20 5.08
N PHE A 363 12.78 0.33 4.49
CA PHE A 363 12.21 -0.67 3.57
C PHE A 363 13.15 -0.93 2.38
N LEU A 364 13.63 0.14 1.75
CA LEU A 364 14.54 0.08 0.60
C LEU A 364 15.93 -0.45 0.98
N LYS A 365 16.44 -0.11 2.18
CA LYS A 365 17.75 -0.60 2.65
C LYS A 365 17.70 -2.05 3.14
N LYS A 366 16.66 -2.43 3.86
CA LYS A 366 16.55 -3.75 4.49
C LYS A 366 16.24 -4.83 3.48
N GLY A 367 15.48 -4.51 2.42
CA GLY A 367 15.09 -5.44 1.37
C GLY A 367 14.81 -6.85 1.88
N PHE A 368 14.05 -7.02 2.99
CA PHE A 368 13.66 -8.21 3.80
C PHE A 368 14.36 -9.59 3.67
N PHE A 369 15.51 -9.71 3.02
CA PHE A 369 16.24 -10.95 2.81
C PHE A 369 17.34 -11.06 3.84
N VAL A 370 16.93 -11.24 5.08
CA VAL A 370 17.65 -12.20 5.90
C VAL A 370 16.63 -13.26 6.28
N LEU A 371 16.52 -14.27 5.42
CA LEU A 371 16.11 -15.59 5.90
C LEU A 371 17.26 -16.04 6.80
N GLU A 372 17.30 -15.58 8.05
CA GLU A 372 18.13 -16.29 9.02
C GLU A 372 17.53 -17.70 9.12
N PRO A 373 18.30 -18.75 8.78
CA PRO A 373 17.85 -20.10 9.05
C PRO A 373 17.66 -20.19 10.56
N ARG A 374 16.44 -20.50 10.99
CA ARG A 374 16.18 -20.86 12.39
C ARG A 374 16.62 -22.29 12.64
#